data_AF-A0A7C7RS29-F1
#
_entry.id   AF-A0A7C7RS29-F1
#
_cell.length_a   1.000
_cell.length_b   1.000
_cell.length_c   1.000
_cell.angle_alpha   90.00
_cell.angle_beta   90.00
_cell.angle_gamma   90.00
#
_symmetry.space_group_name_H-M   'P 1'
#
loop_
_entity.id
_entity.type
_entity.pdbx_description
1 polymer ?
#
loop_
_entity_poly.entity_id
_entity_poly.type
_entity_poly.pdbx_seq_one_letter_code
_entity_poly.pdbx_strand_id
1 'polypeptide(L)'
;MRGSSYSYILTRRKLEDVMERFRRRVEEEGEHPEDAKASVVLEATPALVAAWKGLYEKIAGKKHILRAASGIHVLFIEEDSIRIRPFSEYLLQGVIIRCKEGFDLSLLRKRISKGAAAKALKEFVKGSTGVPKARVEFEGWKDVLLGVSWRIRFSLGEGSGEFLISDLSEEEFLDWPPIGERKAIEIAKKEASSLARKSKKKSRRAEGIRIVRSWDSFFSTKKEVRARANLLDEDERRYLLIASAEDKRFLVELSKLTGRVLGYREIPTEEEIEEMIREKGKALGIVIRVEEELFSGDKLQVRASDERGWYSLFFVYNSEEIRLSKIEVTPTGVEEILRLFSEDPGAKVISHAYSKGLLKISGKGIEGKYSLLVDVNKLGEPRLLDFNVRKGLLDRIKRIFKG
;
A
#
# COMPACT_ATOMS: atom_id res chain seq x y z
N MET A 1 51.40 16.91 -14.04
CA MET A 1 50.68 16.85 -12.74
C MET A 1 49.79 18.08 -12.62
N ARG A 2 48.47 17.95 -12.85
CA ARG A 2 47.50 19.05 -12.69
C ARG A 2 47.06 19.07 -11.22
N GLY A 3 47.33 20.16 -10.52
CA GLY A 3 47.05 20.31 -9.10
C GLY A 3 45.58 20.06 -8.78
N SER A 4 45.35 19.10 -7.89
CA SER A 4 44.06 18.86 -7.23
C SER A 4 43.67 20.12 -6.46
N SER A 5 42.87 21.00 -7.07
CA SER A 5 42.18 22.09 -6.37
C SER A 5 41.19 21.45 -5.39
N TYR A 6 41.59 21.31 -4.12
CA TYR A 6 40.68 20.98 -3.05
C TYR A 6 39.61 22.09 -2.97
N SER A 7 38.42 21.80 -3.49
CA SER A 7 37.26 22.67 -3.33
C SER A 7 36.66 22.37 -1.95
N TYR A 8 36.73 23.33 -1.04
CA TYR A 8 36.07 23.18 0.26
C TYR A 8 34.56 23.10 0.04
N ILE A 9 33.92 22.06 0.57
CA ILE A 9 32.46 21.95 0.60
C ILE A 9 32.00 22.51 1.95
N LEU A 10 31.12 23.50 1.90
CA LEU A 10 30.44 24.08 3.06
C LEU A 10 29.05 23.47 3.13
N THR A 11 28.75 22.76 4.20
CA THR A 11 27.45 22.14 4.45
C THR A 11 27.06 22.35 5.91
N ARG A 12 25.76 22.42 6.18
CA ARG A 12 25.22 22.52 7.55
C ARG A 12 25.02 21.16 8.21
N ARG A 13 25.02 20.07 7.44
CA ARG A 13 24.70 18.73 7.92
C ARG A 13 25.89 17.80 7.72
N LYS A 14 26.09 16.88 8.67
CA LYS A 14 27.01 15.77 8.45
C LYS A 14 26.33 14.65 7.68
N LEU A 15 27.11 13.90 6.93
CA LEU A 15 26.61 12.72 6.22
C LEU A 15 26.01 11.71 7.21
N GLU A 16 26.61 11.55 8.39
CA GLU A 16 26.09 10.67 9.45
C GLU A 16 24.68 11.09 9.89
N ASP A 17 24.46 12.39 10.12
CA ASP A 17 23.15 12.94 10.53
C ASP A 17 22.10 12.76 9.42
N VAL A 18 22.51 12.95 8.16
CA VAL A 18 21.67 12.73 6.98
C VAL A 18 21.24 11.27 6.87
N MET A 19 22.17 10.34 7.09
CA MET A 19 21.88 8.91 7.09
C MET A 19 21.01 8.49 8.28
N GLU A 20 21.21 9.08 9.46
CA GLU A 20 20.35 8.80 10.63
C GLU A 20 18.91 9.25 10.38
N ARG A 21 18.71 10.45 9.81
CA ARG A 21 17.37 10.92 9.42
C ARG A 21 16.70 10.00 8.40
N PHE A 22 17.46 9.52 7.41
CA PHE A 22 16.96 8.52 6.45
C PHE A 22 16.52 7.22 7.14
N ARG A 23 17.36 6.66 8.03
CA ARG A 23 17.03 5.42 8.75
C ARG A 23 15.74 5.57 9.57
N ARG A 24 15.59 6.68 10.29
CA ARG A 24 14.38 7.00 11.06
C ARG A 24 13.14 7.04 10.15
N ARG A 25 13.24 7.67 8.97
CA ARG A 25 12.11 7.72 8.02
C ARG A 25 11.74 6.33 7.49
N VAL A 26 12.72 5.46 7.24
CA VAL A 26 12.45 4.05 6.83
C VAL A 26 11.75 3.28 7.96
N GLU A 27 12.17 3.47 9.20
CA GLU A 27 11.52 2.85 10.38
C GLU A 27 10.07 3.33 10.58
N GLU A 28 9.80 4.61 10.37
CA GLU A 28 8.44 5.20 10.43
C GLU A 28 7.48 4.57 9.40
N GLU A 29 8.00 4.16 8.24
CA GLU A 29 7.25 3.41 7.23
C GLU A 29 7.07 1.92 7.59
N GLY A 30 7.67 1.46 8.69
CA GLY A 30 7.53 0.10 9.22
C GLY A 30 8.54 -0.90 8.65
N GLU A 31 9.60 -0.41 8.03
CA GLU A 31 10.62 -1.22 7.37
C GLU A 31 11.97 -1.15 8.11
N HIS A 32 12.81 -2.17 7.96
CA HIS A 32 14.08 -2.24 8.68
C HIS A 32 15.16 -1.44 7.92
N PRO A 33 15.80 -0.43 8.53
CA PRO A 33 16.66 0.51 7.80
C PRO A 33 17.97 -0.11 7.31
N GLU A 34 18.43 -1.19 7.95
CA GLU A 34 19.67 -1.89 7.56
C GLU A 34 19.54 -2.66 6.23
N ASP A 35 18.31 -3.00 5.84
CA ASP A 35 18.06 -3.71 4.58
C ASP A 35 18.09 -2.75 3.37
N ALA A 36 18.07 -1.43 3.63
CA ALA A 36 18.00 -0.41 2.59
C ALA A 36 19.38 -0.14 1.98
N LYS A 37 19.49 -0.36 0.67
CA LYS A 37 20.69 0.00 -0.10
C LYS A 37 20.55 1.44 -0.56
N ALA A 38 21.35 2.33 0.03
CA ALA A 38 21.30 3.76 -0.25
C ALA A 38 22.54 4.25 -1.01
N SER A 39 22.31 5.17 -1.94
CA SER A 39 23.32 6.00 -2.58
C SER A 39 23.01 7.46 -2.25
N VAL A 40 24.01 8.18 -1.75
CA VAL A 40 23.86 9.55 -1.26
C VAL A 40 24.54 10.51 -2.22
N VAL A 41 23.80 11.51 -2.67
CA VAL A 41 24.32 12.59 -3.52
C VAL A 41 24.17 13.90 -2.78
N LEU A 42 25.28 14.61 -2.59
CA LEU A 42 25.23 16.01 -2.17
C LEU A 42 25.11 16.88 -3.42
N GLU A 43 23.99 17.60 -3.55
CA GLU A 43 23.85 18.65 -4.55
C GLU A 43 24.46 19.93 -4.00
N ALA A 44 25.45 20.47 -4.73
CA ALA A 44 26.19 21.64 -4.34
C ALA A 44 26.18 22.69 -5.45
N THR A 45 26.29 23.96 -5.05
CA THR A 45 26.44 25.08 -5.96
C THR A 45 27.81 25.74 -5.77
N PRO A 46 28.51 26.11 -6.86
CA PRO A 46 29.72 26.92 -6.75
C PRO A 46 29.42 28.26 -6.08
N ALA A 47 30.23 28.61 -5.09
CA ALA A 47 30.08 29.83 -4.31
C ALA A 47 31.44 30.50 -4.08
N LEU A 48 31.39 31.76 -3.68
CA LEU A 48 32.55 32.56 -3.31
C LEU A 48 32.45 32.97 -1.85
N VAL A 49 33.53 32.75 -1.10
CA VAL A 49 33.70 33.39 0.20
C VAL A 49 34.48 34.68 -0.01
N ALA A 50 33.92 35.80 0.43
CA ALA A 50 34.53 37.12 0.33
C ALA A 50 34.74 37.71 1.72
N ALA A 51 35.98 38.08 2.04
CA ALA A 51 36.29 38.96 3.16
C ALA A 51 36.33 40.41 2.66
N TRP A 52 35.70 41.32 3.39
CA TRP A 52 35.67 42.74 3.02
C TRP A 52 35.76 43.64 4.25
N LYS A 53 36.23 44.87 3.99
CA LYS A 53 36.33 45.96 4.95
C LYS A 53 35.90 47.26 4.29
N GLY A 54 35.28 48.14 5.06
CA GLY A 54 34.89 49.45 4.57
C GLY A 54 34.72 50.46 5.68
N LEU A 55 35.15 51.69 5.42
CA LEU A 55 35.05 52.82 6.32
C LEU A 55 34.34 53.97 5.60
N TYR A 56 33.38 54.61 6.26
CA TYR A 56 32.78 55.82 5.70
C TYR A 56 32.48 56.90 6.74
N GLU A 57 32.52 58.13 6.27
CA GLU A 57 32.26 59.33 7.05
C GLU A 57 30.95 59.96 6.57
N LYS A 58 30.05 60.24 7.51
CA LYS A 58 28.82 60.99 7.23
C LYS A 58 29.03 62.43 7.68
N ILE A 59 29.04 63.38 6.73
CA ILE A 59 29.14 64.81 7.05
C ILE A 59 27.73 65.40 7.07
N ALA A 60 27.21 65.67 8.27
CA ALA A 60 26.12 66.63 8.46
C ALA A 60 26.22 67.27 9.85
N GLY A 61 26.44 68.58 9.90
CA GLY A 61 26.02 69.42 11.02
C GLY A 61 26.93 69.53 12.26
N LYS A 62 27.52 68.44 12.78
CA LYS A 62 28.62 68.43 13.79
C LYS A 62 28.82 67.01 14.35
N LYS A 63 30.10 66.67 14.59
CA LYS A 63 30.70 65.39 15.04
C LYS A 63 30.71 64.25 14.00
N HIS A 64 31.87 64.10 13.37
CA HIS A 64 32.23 63.01 12.45
C HIS A 64 31.97 61.64 13.10
N ILE A 65 30.95 60.92 12.65
CA ILE A 65 30.79 59.51 13.01
C ILE A 65 31.46 58.68 11.90
N LEU A 66 32.66 58.18 12.21
CA LEU A 66 33.35 57.15 11.45
C LEU A 66 32.66 55.82 11.72
N ARG A 67 32.07 55.20 10.70
CA ARG A 67 31.55 53.83 10.79
C ARG A 67 32.46 52.90 9.99
N ALA A 68 33.19 52.06 10.72
CA ALA A 68 33.92 50.94 10.15
C ALA A 68 33.02 49.70 10.19
N ALA A 69 32.98 48.95 9.09
CA ALA A 69 32.35 47.65 9.03
C ALA A 69 33.25 46.69 8.26
N SER A 70 33.27 45.45 8.70
CA SER A 70 33.94 44.35 8.01
C SER A 70 33.07 43.12 8.13
N GLY A 71 33.22 42.20 7.18
CA GLY A 71 32.49 40.95 7.23
C GLY A 71 33.03 39.92 6.26
N ILE A 72 32.73 38.66 6.56
CA ILE A 72 32.97 37.55 5.67
C ILE A 72 31.61 37.06 5.20
N HIS A 73 31.43 36.85 3.90
CA HIS A 73 30.15 36.45 3.32
C HIS A 73 30.35 35.31 2.32
N VAL A 74 29.37 34.40 2.24
CA VAL A 74 29.21 33.44 1.15
C VAL A 74 28.28 34.04 0.11
N LEU A 75 28.72 34.00 -1.15
CA LEU A 75 27.98 34.47 -2.31
C LEU A 75 27.70 33.31 -3.27
N PHE A 76 26.43 33.12 -3.64
CA PHE A 76 25.99 32.05 -4.54
C PHE A 76 24.84 32.54 -5.44
N ILE A 77 24.61 31.86 -6.56
CA ILE A 77 23.58 32.22 -7.54
C ILE A 77 22.23 31.57 -7.18
N GLU A 78 21.15 32.34 -7.21
CA GLU A 78 19.76 31.86 -7.13
C GLU A 78 18.93 32.51 -8.25
N GLU A 79 18.16 31.71 -9.00
CA GLU A 79 17.46 32.05 -10.27
C GLU A 79 18.15 33.13 -11.11
N ASP A 80 17.87 34.41 -10.86
CA ASP A 80 18.40 35.58 -11.58
C ASP A 80 19.19 36.59 -10.71
N SER A 81 19.63 36.19 -9.52
CA SER A 81 20.31 37.07 -8.55
C SER A 81 21.46 36.39 -7.80
N ILE A 82 22.25 37.18 -7.07
CA ILE A 82 23.30 36.69 -6.17
C ILE A 82 22.80 36.79 -4.74
N ARG A 83 22.66 35.65 -4.07
CA ARG A 83 22.39 35.58 -2.63
C ARG A 83 23.67 35.79 -1.86
N ILE A 84 23.53 36.51 -0.75
CA ILE A 84 24.62 36.86 0.16
C ILE A 84 24.21 36.39 1.55
N ARG A 85 25.04 35.56 2.17
CA ARG A 85 24.86 35.12 3.56
C ARG A 85 26.11 35.45 4.36
N PRO A 86 26.00 35.90 5.63
CA PRO A 86 27.15 35.98 6.52
C PRO A 86 27.85 34.62 6.58
N PHE A 87 29.18 34.64 6.49
CA PHE A 87 29.98 33.45 6.70
C PHE A 87 30.06 33.18 8.19
N SER A 88 29.47 32.06 8.60
CA SER A 88 29.51 31.58 9.97
C SER A 88 30.42 30.35 10.03
N GLU A 89 31.18 30.20 11.11
CA GLU A 89 32.02 29.01 11.35
C GLU A 89 31.18 27.72 11.40
N TYR A 90 29.88 27.82 11.67
CA TYR A 90 28.93 26.71 11.58
C TYR A 90 28.66 26.22 10.13
N LEU A 91 29.12 26.95 9.10
CA LEU A 91 29.14 26.48 7.70
C LEU A 91 30.43 25.70 7.36
N LEU A 92 31.39 25.62 8.28
CA LEU A 92 32.66 24.93 8.09
C LEU A 92 32.67 23.57 8.79
N GLN A 93 32.16 22.56 8.10
CA GLN A 93 32.80 21.25 8.14
C GLN A 93 33.15 20.82 6.72
N GLY A 94 34.32 21.25 6.27
CA GLY A 94 34.95 20.69 5.08
C GLY A 94 35.39 19.27 5.39
N VAL A 95 34.48 18.31 5.24
CA VAL A 95 34.86 16.90 5.26
C VAL A 95 35.55 16.62 3.93
N ILE A 96 36.84 16.26 3.97
CA ILE A 96 37.47 15.61 2.83
C ILE A 96 36.84 14.22 2.77
N ILE A 97 35.72 14.10 2.07
CA ILE A 97 35.11 12.81 1.81
C ILE A 97 36.04 12.13 0.81
N ARG A 98 36.94 11.27 1.31
CA ARG A 98 37.48 10.19 0.48
C ARG A 98 36.27 9.34 0.16
N CYS A 99 35.79 9.40 -1.09
CA CYS A 99 34.63 8.64 -1.56
C CYS A 99 34.72 7.20 -1.05
N LYS A 100 34.02 6.91 0.04
CA LYS A 100 33.57 5.57 0.35
C LYS A 100 32.54 5.23 -0.73
N GLU A 101 32.45 3.96 -1.08
CA GLU A 101 31.43 3.46 -2.01
C GLU A 101 30.04 4.02 -1.62
N GLY A 102 29.35 4.69 -2.55
CA GLY A 102 27.98 5.19 -2.34
C GLY A 102 27.80 6.69 -2.08
N PHE A 103 28.84 7.53 -2.15
CA PHE A 103 28.71 9.01 -2.10
C PHE A 103 29.10 9.68 -3.41
N ASP A 104 28.24 10.58 -3.92
CA ASP A 104 28.48 11.37 -5.15
C ASP A 104 28.21 12.88 -4.92
N LEU A 105 28.78 13.72 -5.78
CA LEU A 105 28.68 15.19 -5.73
C LEU A 105 28.13 15.74 -7.05
N SER A 106 26.98 16.40 -7.00
CA SER A 106 26.34 17.02 -8.17
C SER A 106 26.48 18.55 -8.14
N LEU A 107 26.88 19.17 -9.25
CA LEU A 107 27.02 20.63 -9.38
C LEU A 107 25.83 21.25 -10.11
N LEU A 108 25.06 22.07 -9.40
CA LEU A 108 23.78 22.59 -9.90
C LEU A 108 23.89 23.76 -10.88
N ARG A 109 24.94 24.58 -10.80
CA ARG A 109 25.03 25.86 -11.53
C ARG A 109 26.42 26.20 -12.04
N LYS A 110 26.45 27.12 -13.01
CA LYS A 110 27.69 27.73 -13.52
C LYS A 110 28.34 28.60 -12.44
N ARG A 111 29.67 28.74 -12.51
CA ARG A 111 30.45 29.56 -11.56
C ARG A 111 29.99 31.02 -11.58
N ILE A 112 29.96 31.63 -10.40
CA ILE A 112 29.78 33.07 -10.22
C ILE A 112 31.06 33.82 -10.65
N SER A 113 30.94 34.88 -11.44
CA SER A 113 32.08 35.71 -11.79
C SER A 113 32.43 36.65 -10.62
N LYS A 114 33.72 36.85 -10.35
CA LYS A 114 34.17 37.76 -9.28
C LYS A 114 33.64 39.19 -9.45
N GLY A 115 33.50 39.66 -10.69
CA GLY A 115 32.94 40.99 -10.99
C GLY A 115 31.46 41.12 -10.59
N ALA A 116 30.63 40.12 -10.90
CA ALA A 116 29.22 40.12 -10.51
C ALA A 116 29.07 39.98 -8.98
N ALA A 117 29.86 39.10 -8.36
CA ALA A 117 29.91 38.93 -6.90
C ALA A 117 30.31 40.22 -6.18
N ALA A 118 31.34 40.92 -6.68
CA ALA A 118 31.79 42.19 -6.14
C ALA A 118 30.71 43.28 -6.21
N LYS A 119 30.00 43.38 -7.34
CA LYS A 119 28.89 44.34 -7.50
C LYS A 119 27.77 44.07 -6.50
N ALA A 120 27.34 42.82 -6.39
CA ALA A 120 26.29 42.41 -5.46
C ALA A 120 26.68 42.64 -3.99
N LEU A 121 27.91 42.30 -3.59
CA LEU A 121 28.35 42.50 -2.20
C LEU A 121 28.43 43.98 -1.84
N LYS A 122 28.95 44.82 -2.74
CA LYS A 122 29.00 46.28 -2.54
C LYS A 122 27.60 46.88 -2.39
N GLU A 123 26.64 46.38 -3.16
CA GLU A 123 25.22 46.76 -3.06
C GLU A 123 24.63 46.40 -1.71
N PHE A 124 24.83 45.15 -1.27
CA PHE A 124 24.41 44.68 0.03
C PHE A 124 25.02 45.50 1.18
N VAL A 125 26.33 45.72 1.17
CA VAL A 125 27.05 46.48 2.21
C VAL A 125 26.55 47.93 2.29
N LYS A 126 26.36 48.59 1.14
CA LYS A 126 25.79 49.94 1.10
C LYS A 126 24.39 49.96 1.73
N GLY A 127 23.54 48.98 1.39
CA GLY A 127 22.18 48.89 1.91
C GLY A 127 22.12 48.62 3.41
N SER A 128 22.96 47.71 3.92
CA SER A 128 22.92 47.24 5.32
C SER A 128 23.67 48.15 6.30
N THR A 129 24.79 48.74 5.89
CA THR A 129 25.68 49.49 6.79
C THR A 129 25.77 50.98 6.48
N GLY A 130 25.35 51.40 5.27
CA GLY A 130 25.50 52.77 4.77
C GLY A 130 26.87 53.10 4.17
N VAL A 131 27.83 52.16 4.17
CA VAL A 131 29.15 52.35 3.55
C VAL A 131 29.00 52.54 2.03
N PRO A 132 29.52 53.64 1.42
CA PRO A 132 29.46 53.82 -0.03
C PRO A 132 30.19 52.70 -0.77
N LYS A 133 29.63 52.22 -1.90
CA LYS A 133 30.19 51.13 -2.72
C LYS A 133 31.68 51.33 -3.08
N ALA A 134 32.11 52.58 -3.27
CA ALA A 134 33.48 52.93 -3.62
C ALA A 134 34.48 52.73 -2.47
N ARG A 135 34.02 52.77 -1.21
CA ARG A 135 34.83 52.60 0.01
C ARG A 135 34.81 51.18 0.58
N VAL A 136 34.25 50.23 -0.16
CA VAL A 136 34.25 48.81 0.18
C VAL A 136 35.41 48.14 -0.55
N GLU A 137 36.35 47.59 0.22
CA GLU A 137 37.54 46.89 -0.24
C GLU A 137 37.41 45.39 0.07
N PHE A 138 37.82 44.55 -0.89
CA PHE A 138 37.82 43.10 -0.71
C PHE A 138 39.22 42.64 -0.31
N GLU A 139 39.32 42.00 0.85
CA GLU A 139 40.58 41.52 1.43
C GLU A 139 40.94 40.13 0.91
N GLY A 140 39.95 39.34 0.46
CA GLY A 140 40.21 38.01 -0.09
C GLY A 140 38.99 37.36 -0.73
N TRP A 141 39.24 36.47 -1.69
CA TRP A 141 38.25 35.65 -2.38
C TRP A 141 38.67 34.18 -2.34
N LYS A 142 37.75 33.29 -1.98
CA LYS A 142 37.98 31.84 -2.00
C LYS A 142 36.83 31.14 -2.72
N ASP A 143 37.17 30.29 -3.69
CA ASP A 143 36.22 29.41 -4.36
C ASP A 143 35.85 28.27 -3.41
N VAL A 144 34.55 28.05 -3.23
CA VAL A 144 34.01 26.95 -2.40
C VAL A 144 32.81 26.32 -3.12
N LEU A 145 32.39 25.16 -2.63
CA LEU A 145 31.10 24.56 -2.97
C LEU A 145 30.19 24.70 -1.76
N LEU A 146 28.97 25.17 -1.95
CA LEU A 146 27.96 25.24 -0.92
C LEU A 146 26.95 24.10 -1.13
N GLY A 147 26.77 23.25 -0.13
CA GLY A 147 25.72 22.24 -0.09
C GLY A 147 24.35 22.89 -0.14
N VAL A 148 23.46 22.35 -0.97
CA VAL A 148 22.10 22.84 -1.15
C VAL A 148 21.10 21.81 -0.63
N SER A 149 21.29 20.55 -1.04
CA SER A 149 20.37 19.45 -0.76
C SER A 149 21.13 18.12 -0.75
N TRP A 150 20.70 17.21 0.10
CA TRP A 150 21.11 15.82 0.11
C TRP A 150 20.02 14.99 -0.55
N ARG A 151 20.38 14.27 -1.60
CA ARG A 151 19.51 13.32 -2.29
C ARG A 151 19.97 11.91 -1.98
N ILE A 152 19.11 11.12 -1.35
CA ILE A 152 19.37 9.72 -1.05
C ILE A 152 18.47 8.89 -1.95
N ARG A 153 19.07 8.19 -2.91
CA ARG A 153 18.36 7.18 -3.69
C ARG A 153 18.53 5.85 -3.01
N PHE A 154 17.43 5.16 -2.75
CA PHE A 154 17.48 3.90 -2.04
C PHE A 154 16.63 2.83 -2.69
N SER A 155 17.00 1.57 -2.46
CA SER A 155 16.20 0.41 -2.77
C SER A 155 16.07 -0.50 -1.57
N LEU A 156 14.89 -1.07 -1.40
CA LEU A 156 14.57 -1.99 -0.32
C LEU A 156 13.64 -3.08 -0.85
N GLY A 157 14.12 -4.32 -0.85
CA GLY A 157 13.45 -5.41 -1.53
C GLY A 157 13.30 -5.14 -3.03
N GLU A 158 12.06 -5.14 -3.52
CA GLU A 158 11.69 -4.80 -4.90
C GLU A 158 11.23 -3.34 -5.05
N GLY A 159 11.21 -2.58 -3.94
CA GLY A 159 10.87 -1.17 -3.90
C GLY A 159 12.06 -0.25 -4.05
N SER A 160 11.79 0.99 -4.45
CA SER A 160 12.79 2.05 -4.55
C SER A 160 12.17 3.42 -4.36
N GLY A 161 12.97 4.34 -3.83
CA GLY A 161 12.53 5.70 -3.56
C GLY A 161 13.68 6.69 -3.51
N GLU A 162 13.31 7.94 -3.29
CA GLU A 162 14.22 9.05 -3.11
C GLU A 162 13.85 9.82 -1.84
N PHE A 163 14.85 10.07 -1.00
CA PHE A 163 14.71 10.93 0.17
C PHE A 163 15.56 12.19 -0.03
N LEU A 164 14.89 13.35 0.01
CA LEU A 164 15.48 14.66 -0.18
C LEU A 164 15.52 15.40 1.15
N ILE A 165 16.70 15.90 1.52
CA ILE A 165 16.90 16.71 2.73
C ILE A 165 17.55 18.02 2.32
N SER A 166 16.92 19.14 2.64
CA SER A 166 17.53 20.45 2.43
C SER A 166 18.72 20.65 3.35
N ASP A 167 19.85 21.10 2.81
CA ASP A 167 21.00 21.51 3.62
C ASP A 167 20.82 22.93 4.20
N LEU A 168 19.88 23.71 3.64
CA LEU A 168 19.69 25.12 3.97
C LEU A 168 18.46 25.39 4.86
N SER A 169 17.55 24.42 4.99
CA SER A 169 16.31 24.43 5.79
C SER A 169 16.12 23.09 6.53
N GLU A 170 15.06 22.97 7.34
CA GLU A 170 14.65 21.69 7.96
C GLU A 170 13.68 20.89 7.08
N GLU A 171 13.49 21.27 5.82
CA GLU A 171 12.58 20.58 4.92
C GLU A 171 13.14 19.23 4.48
N GLU A 172 12.27 18.22 4.53
CA GLU A 172 12.52 16.84 4.16
C GLU A 172 11.36 16.33 3.30
N PHE A 173 11.67 15.52 2.29
CA PHE A 173 10.67 14.93 1.41
C PHE A 173 11.05 13.50 1.07
N LEU A 174 10.12 12.57 1.31
CA LEU A 174 10.27 11.17 0.94
C LEU A 174 9.32 10.85 -0.21
N ASP A 175 9.89 10.45 -1.34
CA ASP A 175 9.17 9.84 -2.45
C ASP A 175 9.47 8.34 -2.46
N TRP A 176 8.50 7.54 -2.03
CA TRP A 176 8.61 6.08 -2.03
C TRP A 176 7.34 5.48 -2.62
N PRO A 177 7.26 5.39 -3.97
CA PRO A 177 6.07 4.87 -4.62
C PRO A 177 5.89 3.37 -4.34
N PRO A 178 4.63 2.88 -4.32
CA PRO A 178 4.36 1.47 -4.17
C PRO A 178 4.88 0.68 -5.39
N ILE A 179 5.26 -0.59 -5.17
CA ILE A 179 5.55 -1.51 -6.27
C ILE A 179 4.28 -1.72 -7.10
N GLY A 180 4.41 -1.81 -8.42
CA GLY A 180 3.23 -2.01 -9.27
C GLY A 180 2.58 -3.38 -9.08
N GLU A 181 1.26 -3.47 -9.30
CA GLU A 181 0.48 -4.71 -9.16
C GLU A 181 1.07 -5.90 -9.93
N ARG A 182 1.55 -5.68 -11.16
CA ARG A 182 2.18 -6.74 -11.97
C ARG A 182 3.35 -7.38 -11.25
N LYS A 183 4.16 -6.56 -10.57
CA LYS A 183 5.31 -7.01 -9.80
C LYS A 183 4.87 -7.76 -8.54
N ALA A 184 3.85 -7.26 -7.84
CA ALA A 184 3.26 -7.94 -6.69
C ALA A 184 2.73 -9.35 -7.07
N ILE A 185 2.03 -9.47 -8.21
CA ILE A 185 1.56 -10.75 -8.76
C ILE A 185 2.71 -11.71 -9.04
N GLU A 186 3.82 -11.24 -9.63
CA GLU A 186 4.99 -12.07 -9.88
C GLU A 186 5.64 -12.58 -8.59
N ILE A 187 5.74 -11.73 -7.56
CA ILE A 187 6.27 -12.11 -6.25
C ILE A 187 5.37 -13.18 -5.61
N ALA A 188 4.05 -12.98 -5.63
CA ALA A 188 3.10 -13.95 -5.09
C ALA A 188 3.17 -15.31 -5.80
N LYS A 189 3.32 -15.33 -7.13
CA LYS A 189 3.53 -16.58 -7.90
C LYS A 189 4.80 -17.33 -7.49
N LYS A 190 5.90 -16.59 -7.30
CA LYS A 190 7.18 -17.16 -6.85
C LYS A 190 7.05 -17.73 -5.43
N GLU A 191 6.40 -17.00 -4.53
CA GLU A 191 6.21 -17.45 -3.15
C GLU A 191 5.32 -18.69 -3.08
N ALA A 192 4.17 -18.71 -3.75
CA ALA A 192 3.28 -19.87 -3.81
C ALA A 192 4.01 -21.12 -4.35
N SER A 193 4.81 -20.96 -5.40
CA SER A 193 5.63 -22.06 -5.95
C SER A 193 6.67 -22.58 -4.96
N SER A 194 7.28 -21.68 -4.16
CA SER A 194 8.24 -22.03 -3.12
C SER A 194 7.58 -22.81 -1.98
N LEU A 195 6.42 -22.33 -1.51
CA LEU A 195 5.64 -22.95 -0.45
C LEU A 195 5.15 -24.35 -0.83
N ALA A 196 4.56 -24.51 -2.02
CA ALA A 196 4.09 -25.81 -2.52
C ALA A 196 5.23 -26.85 -2.59
N ARG A 197 6.44 -26.43 -3.00
CA ARG A 197 7.62 -27.30 -3.04
C ARG A 197 8.12 -27.69 -1.65
N LYS A 198 8.05 -26.80 -0.65
CA LYS A 198 8.45 -27.09 0.74
C LYS A 198 7.55 -28.16 1.36
N SER A 199 6.23 -28.12 1.10
CA SER A 199 5.31 -29.16 1.58
C SER A 199 5.63 -30.55 1.02
N LYS A 200 5.96 -30.67 -0.27
CA LYS A 200 6.35 -31.96 -0.87
C LYS A 200 7.64 -32.54 -0.26
N LYS A 201 8.61 -31.69 0.10
CA LYS A 201 9.85 -32.15 0.76
C LYS A 201 9.62 -32.70 2.17
N LYS A 202 8.64 -32.17 2.92
CA LYS A 202 8.24 -32.76 4.21
C LYS A 202 7.63 -34.15 4.03
N SER A 203 6.71 -34.31 3.07
CA SER A 203 6.10 -35.60 2.74
C SER A 203 7.12 -36.66 2.32
N ARG A 204 8.08 -36.30 1.44
CA ARG A 204 9.12 -37.21 0.96
C ARG A 204 10.21 -37.58 1.98
N ARG A 205 10.29 -36.90 3.12
CA ARG A 205 11.17 -37.30 4.23
C ARG A 205 10.50 -38.33 5.15
N ALA A 206 9.16 -38.40 5.14
CA ALA A 206 8.39 -39.40 5.89
C ALA A 206 8.28 -40.73 5.13
N GLU A 207 8.32 -40.71 3.79
CA GLU A 207 8.59 -41.89 2.98
C GLU A 207 10.10 -42.13 2.92
N GLY A 208 10.55 -43.36 3.22
CA GLY A 208 11.95 -43.72 3.48
C GLY A 208 13.00 -43.21 2.46
N ILE A 209 14.25 -43.21 2.92
CA ILE A 209 15.46 -42.69 2.25
C ILE A 209 15.49 -43.08 0.76
N ARG A 210 15.15 -42.14 -0.11
CA ARG A 210 15.37 -42.26 -1.55
C ARG A 210 16.79 -41.78 -1.85
N ILE A 211 17.68 -42.71 -2.19
CA ILE A 211 19.06 -42.41 -2.61
C ILE A 211 19.00 -41.64 -3.93
N VAL A 212 19.25 -40.33 -3.88
CA VAL A 212 19.38 -39.48 -5.07
C VAL A 212 20.86 -39.47 -5.49
N ARG A 213 21.16 -39.87 -6.72
CA ARG A 213 22.54 -39.89 -7.24
C ARG A 213 22.89 -38.54 -7.86
N SER A 214 24.17 -38.16 -7.84
CA SER A 214 24.67 -36.82 -8.20
C SER A 214 24.37 -36.35 -9.63
N TRP A 215 23.88 -37.22 -10.50
CA TRP A 215 23.56 -36.90 -11.90
C TRP A 215 22.06 -36.69 -12.17
N ASP A 216 21.18 -37.01 -11.20
CA ASP A 216 19.72 -36.81 -11.35
C ASP A 216 19.33 -35.33 -11.47
N SER A 217 20.20 -34.40 -11.09
CA SER A 217 20.00 -32.96 -11.27
C SER A 217 20.00 -32.53 -12.75
N PHE A 218 20.70 -33.25 -13.63
CA PHE A 218 20.80 -32.93 -15.06
C PHE A 218 19.54 -33.30 -15.85
N PHE A 219 18.79 -34.31 -15.40
CA PHE A 219 17.53 -34.74 -16.03
C PHE A 219 16.28 -34.14 -15.37
N SER A 220 16.44 -33.35 -14.32
CA SER A 220 15.34 -32.56 -13.75
C SER A 220 15.02 -31.38 -14.67
N THR A 221 14.28 -31.66 -15.74
CA THR A 221 13.49 -30.63 -16.39
C THR A 221 12.62 -30.01 -15.30
N LYS A 222 12.94 -28.79 -14.89
CA LYS A 222 12.09 -27.99 -14.02
C LYS A 222 10.76 -27.87 -14.74
N LYS A 223 9.81 -28.77 -14.47
CA LYS A 223 8.40 -28.53 -14.79
C LYS A 223 8.10 -27.18 -14.17
N GLU A 224 7.91 -26.17 -15.00
CA GLU A 224 7.42 -24.88 -14.57
C GLU A 224 6.11 -25.16 -13.84
N VAL A 225 6.12 -24.94 -12.54
CA VAL A 225 4.91 -25.00 -11.74
C VAL A 225 4.06 -23.87 -12.29
N ARG A 226 2.91 -24.20 -12.89
CA ARG A 226 1.95 -23.21 -13.38
C ARG A 226 1.36 -22.49 -12.19
N ALA A 227 2.07 -21.45 -11.73
CA ALA A 227 1.60 -20.59 -10.66
C ALA A 227 0.72 -19.48 -11.23
N ARG A 228 -0.44 -19.30 -10.62
CA ARG A 228 -1.37 -18.19 -10.89
C ARG A 228 -1.44 -17.32 -9.67
N ALA A 229 -1.60 -16.02 -9.85
CA ALA A 229 -1.91 -15.12 -8.75
C ALA A 229 -2.74 -13.96 -9.26
N ASN A 230 -3.71 -13.53 -8.47
CA ASN A 230 -4.59 -12.40 -8.73
C ASN A 230 -4.61 -11.50 -7.49
N LEU A 231 -4.72 -10.20 -7.71
CA LEU A 231 -4.99 -9.26 -6.63
C LEU A 231 -6.43 -9.45 -6.17
N LEU A 232 -6.62 -9.61 -4.86
CA LEU A 232 -7.94 -9.66 -4.24
C LEU A 232 -8.35 -8.29 -3.72
N ASP A 233 -7.44 -7.66 -2.98
CA ASP A 233 -7.71 -6.41 -2.27
C ASP A 233 -6.40 -5.65 -2.03
N GLU A 234 -6.52 -4.36 -1.74
CA GLU A 234 -5.38 -3.52 -1.38
C GLU A 234 -5.76 -2.45 -0.34
N ASP A 235 -4.86 -2.19 0.60
CA ASP A 235 -4.94 -1.04 1.51
C ASP A 235 -3.81 -0.05 1.22
N GLU A 236 -3.64 0.99 2.04
CA GLU A 236 -2.58 2.00 1.82
C GLU A 236 -1.15 1.42 1.83
N ARG A 237 -0.92 0.30 2.50
CA ARG A 237 0.42 -0.26 2.77
C ARG A 237 0.62 -1.67 2.23
N ARG A 238 -0.43 -2.38 1.84
CA ARG A 238 -0.38 -3.82 1.57
C ARG A 238 -1.19 -4.23 0.35
N TYR A 239 -0.69 -5.25 -0.33
CA TYR A 239 -1.44 -6.03 -1.29
C TYR A 239 -1.88 -7.35 -0.66
N LEU A 240 -3.13 -7.72 -0.90
CA LEU A 240 -3.66 -9.03 -0.60
C LEU A 240 -3.88 -9.80 -1.89
N LEU A 241 -3.14 -10.90 -2.08
CA LEU A 241 -3.21 -11.69 -3.30
C LEU A 241 -3.67 -13.10 -3.01
N ILE A 242 -4.42 -13.65 -3.95
CA ILE A 242 -4.68 -15.09 -4.01
C ILE A 242 -3.74 -15.71 -5.01
N ALA A 243 -2.96 -16.70 -4.58
CA ALA A 243 -1.97 -17.37 -5.39
C ALA A 243 -2.16 -18.88 -5.35
N SER A 244 -2.20 -19.52 -6.51
CA SER A 244 -2.33 -20.96 -6.66
C SER A 244 -1.07 -21.52 -7.31
N ALA A 245 -0.55 -22.61 -6.77
CA ALA A 245 0.59 -23.31 -7.34
C ALA A 245 0.45 -24.82 -7.08
N GLU A 246 0.52 -25.61 -8.16
CA GLU A 246 0.14 -27.03 -8.11
C GLU A 246 -1.33 -27.16 -7.64
N ASP A 247 -1.60 -28.04 -6.68
CA ASP A 247 -2.94 -28.30 -6.12
C ASP A 247 -3.16 -27.54 -4.79
N LYS A 248 -2.43 -26.43 -4.59
CA LYS A 248 -2.51 -25.62 -3.38
C LYS A 248 -2.85 -24.17 -3.70
N ARG A 249 -3.61 -23.55 -2.80
CA ARG A 249 -4.03 -22.15 -2.89
C ARG A 249 -3.61 -21.42 -1.62
N PHE A 250 -3.13 -20.19 -1.78
CA PHE A 250 -2.60 -19.38 -0.70
C PHE A 250 -3.15 -17.97 -0.78
N LEU A 251 -3.46 -17.44 0.40
CA LEU A 251 -3.58 -16.00 0.61
C LEU A 251 -2.18 -15.47 0.94
N VAL A 252 -1.72 -14.46 0.21
CA VAL A 252 -0.39 -13.86 0.38
C VAL A 252 -0.53 -12.37 0.63
N GLU A 253 0.05 -11.91 1.75
CA GLU A 253 0.14 -10.49 2.09
C GLU A 253 1.52 -9.96 1.70
N LEU A 254 1.56 -8.88 0.92
CA LEU A 254 2.80 -8.22 0.49
C LEU A 254 2.82 -6.75 0.94
N SER A 255 3.98 -6.25 1.36
CA SER A 255 4.21 -4.81 1.53
C SER A 255 4.18 -4.12 0.17
N LYS A 256 3.42 -3.02 0.06
CA LYS A 256 3.39 -2.17 -1.13
C LYS A 256 4.71 -1.45 -1.35
N LEU A 257 5.42 -1.09 -0.29
CA LEU A 257 6.65 -0.31 -0.39
C LEU A 257 7.86 -1.16 -0.77
N THR A 258 7.92 -2.42 -0.31
CA THR A 258 9.11 -3.27 -0.49
C THR A 258 8.88 -4.52 -1.31
N GLY A 259 7.62 -4.92 -1.53
CA GLY A 259 7.28 -6.21 -2.10
C GLY A 259 7.61 -7.40 -1.21
N ARG A 260 7.97 -7.16 0.06
CA ARG A 260 8.26 -8.21 1.03
C ARG A 260 6.98 -8.96 1.38
N VAL A 261 7.08 -10.29 1.47
CA VAL A 261 5.99 -11.13 2.01
C VAL A 261 5.87 -10.89 3.50
N LEU A 262 4.73 -10.35 3.92
CA LEU A 262 4.42 -10.07 5.33
C LEU A 262 3.84 -11.32 6.02
N GLY A 263 3.04 -12.08 5.28
CA GLY A 263 2.39 -13.28 5.76
C GLY A 263 1.82 -14.10 4.62
N TYR A 264 1.56 -15.38 4.89
CA TYR A 264 0.80 -16.24 4.00
C TYR A 264 -0.05 -17.22 4.79
N ARG A 265 -1.15 -17.66 4.19
CA ARG A 265 -2.04 -18.68 4.73
C ARG A 265 -2.48 -19.61 3.62
N GLU A 266 -2.36 -20.91 3.84
CA GLU A 266 -2.96 -21.91 2.95
C GLU A 266 -4.48 -21.84 3.12
N ILE A 267 -5.18 -21.77 2.00
CA ILE A 267 -6.64 -21.72 1.94
C ILE A 267 -7.14 -22.86 1.05
N PRO A 268 -8.38 -23.32 1.26
CA PRO A 268 -8.97 -24.36 0.43
C PRO A 268 -8.98 -23.98 -1.05
N THR A 269 -8.73 -24.96 -1.90
CA THR A 269 -8.96 -24.89 -3.35
C THR A 269 -10.46 -24.82 -3.66
N GLU A 270 -10.81 -24.39 -4.87
CA GLU A 270 -12.20 -24.34 -5.34
C GLU A 270 -12.86 -25.74 -5.24
N GLU A 271 -12.13 -26.80 -5.60
CA GLU A 271 -12.61 -28.19 -5.51
C GLU A 271 -12.88 -28.63 -4.06
N GLU A 272 -11.97 -28.30 -3.13
CA GLU A 272 -12.17 -28.59 -1.69
C GLU A 272 -13.35 -27.81 -1.11
N ILE A 273 -13.56 -26.55 -1.54
CA ILE A 273 -14.73 -25.75 -1.14
C ILE A 273 -16.02 -26.39 -1.61
N GLU A 274 -16.07 -26.79 -2.88
CA GLU A 274 -17.23 -27.49 -3.44
C GLU A 274 -17.51 -28.80 -2.71
N GLU A 275 -16.49 -29.59 -2.39
CA GLU A 275 -16.64 -30.84 -1.64
C GLU A 275 -17.20 -30.59 -0.24
N MET A 276 -16.59 -29.66 0.52
CA MET A 276 -17.06 -29.32 1.85
C MET A 276 -18.50 -28.79 1.84
N ILE A 277 -18.87 -27.95 0.88
CA ILE A 277 -20.24 -27.42 0.74
C ILE A 277 -21.22 -28.53 0.34
N ARG A 278 -20.81 -29.44 -0.54
CA ARG A 278 -21.62 -30.59 -0.94
C ARG A 278 -21.93 -31.50 0.25
N GLU A 279 -20.96 -31.74 1.14
CA GLU A 279 -21.19 -32.47 2.39
C GLU A 279 -22.18 -31.76 3.32
N LYS A 280 -22.05 -30.44 3.48
CA LYS A 280 -23.04 -29.63 4.23
C LYS A 280 -24.43 -29.70 3.59
N GLY A 281 -24.52 -29.70 2.26
CA GLY A 281 -25.78 -29.86 1.53
C GLY A 281 -26.46 -31.20 1.81
N LYS A 282 -25.69 -32.30 1.74
CA LYS A 282 -26.20 -33.63 2.10
C LYS A 282 -26.78 -33.66 3.52
N ALA A 283 -26.10 -33.04 4.49
CA ALA A 283 -26.60 -32.95 5.87
C ALA A 283 -27.90 -32.13 6.00
N LEU A 284 -28.12 -31.15 5.11
CA LEU A 284 -29.33 -30.33 5.03
C LEU A 284 -30.44 -30.95 4.15
N GLY A 285 -30.15 -32.09 3.49
CA GLY A 285 -31.07 -32.77 2.58
C GLY A 285 -31.24 -32.09 1.21
N ILE A 286 -30.31 -31.20 0.82
CA ILE A 286 -30.38 -30.46 -0.44
C ILE A 286 -29.09 -30.61 -1.25
N VAL A 287 -29.19 -30.45 -2.56
CA VAL A 287 -28.03 -30.30 -3.43
C VAL A 287 -27.72 -28.80 -3.52
N ILE A 288 -26.48 -28.42 -3.19
CA ILE A 288 -26.01 -27.04 -3.14
C ILE A 288 -25.02 -26.80 -4.28
N ARG A 289 -25.12 -25.63 -4.92
CA ARG A 289 -24.17 -25.12 -5.92
C ARG A 289 -23.51 -23.85 -5.39
N VAL A 290 -22.18 -23.78 -5.51
CA VAL A 290 -21.41 -22.58 -5.16
C VAL A 290 -21.67 -21.52 -6.23
N GLU A 291 -22.00 -20.30 -5.80
CA GLU A 291 -22.23 -19.16 -6.69
C GLU A 291 -21.02 -18.25 -6.73
N GLU A 292 -20.47 -17.91 -5.56
CA GLU A 292 -19.45 -16.87 -5.44
C GLU A 292 -18.57 -17.07 -4.20
N GLU A 293 -17.28 -16.76 -4.35
CA GLU A 293 -16.32 -16.64 -3.26
C GLU A 293 -16.01 -15.16 -3.01
N LEU A 294 -16.16 -14.73 -1.77
CA LEU A 294 -15.91 -13.36 -1.34
C LEU A 294 -14.82 -13.35 -0.27
N PHE A 295 -13.77 -12.58 -0.51
CA PHE A 295 -12.72 -12.33 0.47
C PHE A 295 -12.95 -10.97 1.13
N SER A 296 -13.01 -10.95 2.45
CA SER A 296 -12.98 -9.72 3.24
C SER A 296 -11.78 -9.78 4.17
N GLY A 297 -10.67 -9.15 3.74
CA GLY A 297 -9.36 -9.38 4.34
C GLY A 297 -8.99 -10.86 4.28
N ASP A 298 -8.69 -11.46 5.44
CA ASP A 298 -8.29 -12.85 5.58
C ASP A 298 -9.45 -13.86 5.69
N LYS A 299 -10.71 -13.39 5.59
CA LYS A 299 -11.91 -14.20 5.74
C LYS A 299 -12.50 -14.56 4.38
N LEU A 300 -12.62 -15.86 4.13
CA LEU A 300 -13.35 -16.41 3.00
C LEU A 300 -14.82 -16.61 3.40
N GLN A 301 -15.70 -15.96 2.64
CA GLN A 301 -17.13 -16.21 2.64
C GLN A 301 -17.52 -16.86 1.32
N VAL A 302 -18.42 -17.85 1.37
CA VAL A 302 -18.91 -18.52 0.17
C VAL A 302 -20.42 -18.38 0.12
N ARG A 303 -20.92 -17.85 -1.00
CA ARG A 303 -22.33 -17.81 -1.30
C ARG A 303 -22.69 -19.01 -2.16
N ALA A 304 -23.78 -19.66 -1.81
CA ALA A 304 -24.27 -20.83 -2.51
C ALA A 304 -25.81 -20.83 -2.56
N SER A 305 -26.36 -21.59 -3.49
CA SER A 305 -27.81 -21.79 -3.60
C SER A 305 -28.13 -23.28 -3.73
N ASP A 306 -29.35 -23.65 -3.35
CA ASP A 306 -29.84 -24.98 -3.69
C ASP A 306 -30.21 -25.06 -5.18
N GLU A 307 -30.24 -26.28 -5.73
CA GLU A 307 -30.54 -26.46 -7.16
C GLU A 307 -31.92 -25.96 -7.60
N ARG A 308 -32.90 -25.87 -6.69
CA ARG A 308 -34.23 -25.34 -6.99
C ARG A 308 -34.28 -23.82 -6.88
N GLY A 309 -33.21 -23.19 -6.36
CA GLY A 309 -33.14 -21.76 -6.12
C GLY A 309 -34.09 -21.27 -5.03
N TRP A 310 -34.52 -22.14 -4.11
CA TRP A 310 -35.41 -21.81 -3.00
C TRP A 310 -34.70 -21.12 -1.84
N TYR A 311 -33.40 -21.38 -1.70
CA TYR A 311 -32.59 -20.96 -0.56
C TYR A 311 -31.26 -20.36 -1.04
N SER A 312 -30.88 -19.24 -0.42
CA SER A 312 -29.52 -18.71 -0.48
C SER A 312 -28.80 -19.01 0.83
N LEU A 313 -27.61 -19.58 0.72
CA LEU A 313 -26.82 -20.11 1.81
C LEU A 313 -25.50 -19.36 1.87
N PHE A 314 -25.16 -18.85 3.06
CA PHE A 314 -23.91 -18.15 3.29
C PHE A 314 -23.04 -18.97 4.21
N PHE A 315 -21.82 -19.22 3.76
CA PHE A 315 -20.84 -19.99 4.49
C PHE A 315 -19.64 -19.11 4.85
N VAL A 316 -19.02 -19.38 6.00
CA VAL A 316 -17.79 -18.73 6.44
C VAL A 316 -16.76 -19.81 6.75
N TYR A 317 -15.55 -19.63 6.22
CA TYR A 317 -14.44 -20.54 6.45
C TYR A 317 -13.56 -20.08 7.62
N ASN A 318 -13.39 -20.95 8.62
CA ASN A 318 -12.59 -20.70 9.81
C ASN A 318 -11.39 -21.66 9.86
N SER A 319 -10.37 -21.46 9.02
CA SER A 319 -9.06 -22.19 8.98
C SER A 319 -9.06 -23.71 8.82
N GLU A 320 -10.12 -24.39 9.22
CA GLU A 320 -10.23 -25.85 9.28
C GLU A 320 -11.62 -26.31 8.83
N GLU A 321 -12.66 -25.50 9.04
CA GLU A 321 -14.04 -25.88 8.72
C GLU A 321 -14.79 -24.75 8.01
N ILE A 322 -15.63 -25.10 7.05
CA ILE A 322 -16.65 -24.23 6.49
C ILE A 322 -17.95 -24.36 7.31
N ARG A 323 -18.48 -23.24 7.80
CA ARG A 323 -19.71 -23.21 8.62
C ARG A 323 -20.79 -22.40 7.95
N LEU A 324 -22.01 -22.92 7.99
CA LEU A 324 -23.19 -22.20 7.55
C LEU A 324 -23.47 -21.06 8.55
N SER A 325 -23.39 -19.82 8.08
CA SER A 325 -23.61 -18.63 8.90
C SER A 325 -25.05 -18.12 8.80
N LYS A 326 -25.66 -18.22 7.61
CA LYS A 326 -27.00 -17.68 7.34
C LYS A 326 -27.70 -18.47 6.24
N ILE A 327 -29.01 -18.59 6.40
CA ILE A 327 -29.95 -19.12 5.39
C ILE A 327 -30.96 -18.03 5.10
N GLU A 328 -31.25 -17.82 3.83
CA GLU A 328 -32.33 -16.97 3.36
C GLU A 328 -33.23 -17.78 2.43
N VAL A 329 -34.54 -17.59 2.54
CA VAL A 329 -35.49 -18.12 1.56
C VAL A 329 -35.63 -17.09 0.45
N THR A 330 -35.39 -17.50 -0.78
CA THR A 330 -35.47 -16.59 -1.93
C THR A 330 -36.93 -16.23 -2.22
N PRO A 331 -37.19 -15.08 -2.88
CA PRO A 331 -38.55 -14.74 -3.31
C PRO A 331 -39.21 -15.86 -4.14
N THR A 332 -38.44 -16.48 -5.04
CA THR A 332 -38.88 -17.63 -5.84
C THR A 332 -39.24 -18.83 -4.97
N GLY A 333 -38.41 -19.16 -3.97
CA GLY A 333 -38.68 -20.22 -3.01
C GLY A 333 -39.97 -19.98 -2.22
N VAL A 334 -40.21 -18.75 -1.76
CA VAL A 334 -41.45 -18.39 -1.07
C VAL A 334 -42.68 -18.59 -1.97
N GLU A 335 -42.61 -18.17 -3.24
CA GLU A 335 -43.71 -18.38 -4.20
C GLU A 335 -43.97 -19.85 -4.48
N GLU A 336 -42.92 -20.64 -4.73
CA GLU A 336 -43.07 -22.06 -5.06
C GLU A 336 -43.55 -22.87 -3.85
N ILE A 337 -43.04 -22.59 -2.65
CA ILE A 337 -43.53 -23.21 -1.40
C ILE A 337 -45.01 -22.89 -1.18
N LEU A 338 -45.44 -21.64 -1.43
CA LEU A 338 -46.85 -21.27 -1.38
C LEU A 338 -47.69 -22.12 -2.33
N ARG A 339 -47.30 -22.18 -3.61
CA ARG A 339 -48.03 -22.93 -4.64
C ARG A 339 -48.07 -24.43 -4.35
N LEU A 340 -46.96 -24.98 -3.84
CA LEU A 340 -46.84 -26.40 -3.48
C LEU A 340 -47.84 -26.78 -2.38
N PHE A 341 -47.83 -26.06 -1.26
CA PHE A 341 -48.65 -26.43 -0.09
C PHE A 341 -50.09 -25.94 -0.14
N SER A 342 -50.38 -24.92 -0.96
CA SER A 342 -51.77 -24.52 -1.24
C SER A 342 -52.41 -25.30 -2.38
N GLU A 343 -51.64 -26.13 -3.09
CA GLU A 343 -52.06 -26.86 -4.30
C GLU A 343 -52.66 -25.93 -5.38
N ASP A 344 -52.26 -24.65 -5.38
CA ASP A 344 -52.80 -23.60 -6.25
C ASP A 344 -51.65 -22.97 -7.07
N PRO A 345 -51.48 -23.35 -8.34
CA PRO A 345 -50.45 -22.80 -9.22
C PRO A 345 -50.56 -21.29 -9.44
N GLY A 346 -51.77 -20.73 -9.28
CA GLY A 346 -52.06 -19.31 -9.44
C GLY A 346 -51.82 -18.48 -8.17
N ALA A 347 -51.44 -19.11 -7.06
CA ALA A 347 -51.22 -18.43 -5.79
C ALA A 347 -50.09 -17.40 -5.91
N LYS A 348 -50.34 -16.21 -5.36
CA LYS A 348 -49.37 -15.10 -5.29
C LYS A 348 -49.08 -14.72 -3.84
N VAL A 349 -47.81 -14.50 -3.54
CA VAL A 349 -47.36 -14.05 -2.21
C VAL A 349 -47.77 -12.59 -1.98
N ILE A 350 -48.32 -12.30 -0.81
CA ILE A 350 -48.60 -10.94 -0.33
C ILE A 350 -47.49 -10.48 0.61
N SER A 351 -47.11 -11.36 1.55
CA SER A 351 -46.06 -11.08 2.53
C SER A 351 -45.49 -12.38 3.04
N HIS A 352 -44.22 -12.36 3.45
CA HIS A 352 -43.58 -13.48 4.12
C HIS A 352 -42.70 -12.99 5.27
N ALA A 353 -42.43 -13.89 6.21
CA ALA A 353 -41.45 -13.66 7.26
C ALA A 353 -40.73 -14.98 7.56
N TYR A 354 -39.41 -14.91 7.66
CA TYR A 354 -38.56 -16.03 8.02
C TYR A 354 -37.89 -15.77 9.37
N SER A 355 -37.98 -16.74 10.29
CA SER A 355 -37.30 -16.67 11.58
C SER A 355 -36.98 -18.07 12.10
N LYS A 356 -35.70 -18.32 12.40
CA LYS A 356 -35.22 -19.56 13.05
C LYS A 356 -35.78 -20.85 12.43
N GLY A 357 -35.72 -20.98 11.10
CA GLY A 357 -36.21 -22.17 10.40
C GLY A 357 -37.72 -22.24 10.22
N LEU A 358 -38.48 -21.22 10.61
CA LEU A 358 -39.92 -21.12 10.34
C LEU A 358 -40.20 -20.05 9.29
N LEU A 359 -40.94 -20.43 8.26
CA LEU A 359 -41.37 -19.57 7.18
C LEU A 359 -42.88 -19.35 7.28
N LYS A 360 -43.29 -18.12 7.54
CA LYS A 360 -44.69 -17.70 7.50
C LYS A 360 -44.96 -17.03 6.16
N ILE A 361 -45.93 -17.54 5.42
CA ILE A 361 -46.32 -17.00 4.11
C ILE A 361 -47.79 -16.60 4.16
N SER A 362 -48.09 -15.39 3.68
CA SER A 362 -49.45 -14.97 3.38
C SER A 362 -49.58 -14.77 1.89
N GLY A 363 -50.57 -15.42 1.30
CA GLY A 363 -50.81 -15.40 -0.14
C GLY A 363 -52.27 -15.16 -0.49
N LYS A 364 -52.52 -14.94 -1.77
CA LYS A 364 -53.86 -14.92 -2.36
C LYS A 364 -53.91 -15.95 -3.48
N GLY A 365 -54.93 -16.79 -3.46
CA GLY A 365 -55.21 -17.75 -4.51
C GLY A 365 -56.69 -17.84 -4.83
N ILE A 366 -57.07 -18.92 -5.50
CA ILE A 366 -58.41 -19.17 -6.04
C ILE A 366 -59.45 -19.28 -4.92
N GLU A 367 -59.12 -19.90 -3.78
CA GLU A 367 -60.07 -20.07 -2.68
C GLU A 367 -60.13 -18.88 -1.69
N GLY A 368 -59.28 -17.86 -1.87
CA GLY A 368 -59.22 -16.69 -1.01
C GLY A 368 -57.82 -16.36 -0.52
N LYS A 369 -57.72 -15.89 0.73
CA LYS A 369 -56.42 -15.57 1.36
C LYS A 369 -55.87 -16.81 2.06
N TYR A 370 -54.64 -17.18 1.70
CA TYR A 370 -53.89 -18.27 2.30
C TYR A 370 -52.95 -17.75 3.38
N SER A 371 -52.86 -18.48 4.47
CA SER A 371 -51.85 -18.29 5.52
C SER A 371 -51.20 -19.63 5.80
N LEU A 372 -49.91 -19.73 5.50
CA LEU A 372 -49.10 -20.93 5.70
C LEU A 372 -48.06 -20.66 6.78
N LEU A 373 -47.82 -21.65 7.62
CA LEU A 373 -46.64 -21.77 8.45
C LEU A 373 -45.90 -23.04 8.05
N VAL A 374 -44.67 -22.89 7.59
CA VAL A 374 -43.85 -23.98 7.06
C VAL A 374 -42.58 -24.09 7.90
N ASP A 375 -42.27 -25.29 8.36
CA ASP A 375 -40.98 -25.65 8.93
C ASP A 375 -39.98 -25.94 7.80
N VAL A 376 -38.89 -25.20 7.78
CA VAL A 376 -37.78 -25.33 6.83
C VAL A 376 -36.46 -25.64 7.56
N ASN A 377 -36.50 -26.22 8.77
CA ASN A 377 -35.29 -26.69 9.45
C ASN A 377 -34.58 -27.83 8.70
N LYS A 378 -35.34 -28.66 7.97
CA LYS A 378 -34.82 -29.59 6.96
C LYS A 378 -35.14 -29.02 5.58
N LEU A 379 -34.18 -28.34 4.96
CA LEU A 379 -34.39 -27.59 3.72
C LEU A 379 -34.91 -28.46 2.58
N GLY A 380 -34.47 -29.72 2.49
CA GLY A 380 -34.90 -30.66 1.46
C GLY A 380 -36.32 -31.21 1.62
N GLU A 381 -36.85 -31.14 2.83
CA GLU A 381 -38.18 -31.66 3.20
C GLU A 381 -38.93 -30.60 4.02
N PRO A 382 -39.32 -29.46 3.40
CA PRO A 382 -40.13 -28.48 4.11
C PRO A 382 -41.44 -29.13 4.56
N ARG A 383 -41.92 -28.79 5.76
CA ARG A 383 -43.13 -29.37 6.34
C ARG A 383 -44.15 -28.29 6.64
N LEU A 384 -45.37 -28.47 6.14
CA LEU A 384 -46.49 -27.62 6.48
C LEU A 384 -46.89 -27.87 7.94
N LEU A 385 -46.80 -26.85 8.78
CA LEU A 385 -47.21 -26.90 10.18
C LEU A 385 -48.65 -26.42 10.38
N ASP A 386 -49.02 -25.35 9.67
CA ASP A 386 -50.36 -24.78 9.73
C ASP A 386 -50.76 -24.23 8.36
N PHE A 387 -52.02 -24.42 8.01
CA PHE A 387 -52.61 -23.90 6.77
C PHE A 387 -54.03 -23.42 7.02
N ASN A 388 -54.25 -22.14 6.75
CA ASN A 388 -55.53 -21.49 6.97
C ASN A 388 -55.99 -20.75 5.71
N VAL A 389 -57.23 -21.02 5.30
CA VAL A 389 -57.89 -20.34 4.17
C VAL A 389 -59.00 -19.43 4.68
N ARG A 390 -58.84 -18.13 4.51
CA ARG A 390 -59.89 -17.14 4.77
C ARG A 390 -60.61 -16.82 3.46
N LYS A 391 -61.79 -17.42 3.28
CA LYS A 391 -62.71 -17.06 2.19
C LYS A 391 -63.26 -15.67 2.44
N GLY A 392 -63.33 -14.84 1.39
CA GLY A 392 -63.89 -13.48 1.52
C GLY A 392 -65.35 -13.52 1.96
N LEU A 393 -65.80 -12.48 2.66
CA LEU A 393 -67.21 -12.32 3.08
C LEU A 393 -68.21 -12.55 1.91
N LEU A 394 -67.83 -12.14 0.70
CA LEU A 394 -68.61 -12.32 -0.53
C LEU A 394 -68.79 -13.79 -0.96
N ASP A 395 -67.83 -14.68 -0.70
CA ASP A 395 -67.94 -16.10 -1.05
C ASP A 395 -68.84 -16.89 -0.09
N ARG A 396 -68.91 -16.46 1.18
CA ARG A 396 -69.93 -16.96 2.13
C ARG A 396 -71.33 -16.54 1.70
N ILE A 397 -71.49 -15.30 1.24
CA ILE A 397 -72.79 -14.77 0.79
C ILE A 397 -73.25 -15.49 -0.50
N LYS A 398 -72.37 -15.69 -1.49
CA LYS A 398 -72.71 -16.44 -2.72
C LYS A 398 -73.19 -17.88 -2.47
N ARG A 399 -72.74 -18.51 -1.37
CA ARG A 399 -73.14 -19.87 -1.00
C ARG A 399 -74.52 -19.92 -0.33
N ILE A 400 -74.96 -18.81 0.28
CA ILE A 400 -76.30 -18.66 0.88
C ILE A 400 -77.36 -18.38 -0.20
N PHE A 401 -76.99 -17.66 -1.27
CA PHE A 401 -77.92 -17.30 -2.36
C PHE A 401 -77.96 -18.29 -3.54
N LYS A 402 -77.33 -19.47 -3.41
CA LYS A 402 -77.39 -20.58 -4.39
C LYS A 402 -77.87 -21.91 -3.77
N GLY A 403 -78.42 -21.88 -2.56
CA GLY A 403 -79.11 -23.01 -1.94
C GLY A 403 -80.55 -23.12 -2.42
#